data_AF-A0A522VW15-F1
#
_entry.id   AF-A0A522VW15-F1
#
_cell.length_a   1.000
_cell.length_b   1.000
_cell.length_c   1.000
_cell.angle_alpha   90.00
_cell.angle_beta   90.00
_cell.angle_gamma   90.00
#
_symmetry.space_group_name_H-M   'P 1'
#
loop_
_entity.id
_entity.type
_entity.pdbx_description
1 polymer ?
#
loop_
_entity_poly.entity_id
_entity_poly.type
_entity_poly.pdbx_seq_one_letter_code
_entity_poly.pdbx_strand_id
1 'polypeptide(L)' 'MAVISNERHKRDLVLRLKRAEGQLRGIQAMIEQGAECERVTQQLSAVRRALDKVFFQVLACAIQA' A
#
# COMPACT_ATOMS: atom_id res chain seq x y z
N MET A 1 -0.71 21.65 12.20
CA MET A 1 -0.34 20.56 11.27
C MET A 1 -1.32 19.43 11.49
N ALA A 2 -1.90 18.87 10.43
CA ALA A 2 -2.79 17.71 10.52
C ALA A 2 -2.00 16.48 11.00
N VAL A 3 -2.52 15.74 11.99
CA VAL A 3 -1.88 14.53 12.51
C VAL A 3 -2.92 13.41 12.59
N ILE A 4 -2.51 12.19 12.23
CA ILE A 4 -3.33 10.99 12.38
C ILE A 4 -3.44 10.65 13.88
N SER A 5 -4.44 11.19 14.56
CA SER A 5 -4.60 11.14 16.02
C SER A 5 -5.42 9.93 16.53
N ASN A 6 -6.16 9.25 15.66
CA ASN A 6 -6.98 8.10 16.05
C ASN A 6 -6.16 6.79 16.03
N GLU A 7 -5.95 6.19 17.19
CA GLU A 7 -5.17 4.95 17.36
C GLU A 7 -5.73 3.71 16.63
N ARG A 8 -7.06 3.65 16.41
CA ARG A 8 -7.65 2.58 15.59
C ARG A 8 -7.33 2.81 14.12
N HIS A 9 -7.47 4.06 13.65
CA HIS A 9 -7.17 4.43 12.26
C HIS A 9 -5.67 4.21 11.94
N LYS A 10 -4.79 4.65 12.84
CA LYS A 10 -3.34 4.41 12.75
C LYS A 10 -3.00 2.93 12.61
N ARG A 11 -3.61 2.08 13.43
CA ARG A 11 -3.42 0.62 13.35
C ARG A 11 -3.90 0.04 12.02
N ASP A 12 -5.07 0.44 11.51
CA ASP A 12 -5.57 -0.02 10.20
C ASP A 12 -4.63 0.39 9.06
N LEU A 13 -4.15 1.64 9.05
CA LEU A 13 -3.20 2.12 8.05
C LEU A 13 -1.90 1.31 8.06
N VAL A 14 -1.34 1.06 9.25
CA VAL A 14 -0.12 0.26 9.40
C VAL A 14 -0.34 -1.19 8.93
N LEU A 15 -1.47 -1.82 9.27
CA LEU A 15 -1.76 -3.19 8.82
C LEU A 15 -1.91 -3.29 7.29
N ARG A 16 -2.42 -2.25 6.64
CA ARG A 16 -2.50 -2.18 5.18
C ARG A 16 -1.13 -1.99 4.54
N LEU A 17 -0.33 -1.10 5.09
CA LEU A 17 1.05 -0.89 4.64
C LEU A 17 1.89 -2.17 4.77
N LYS A 18 1.78 -2.91 5.90
CA LYS A 18 2.44 -4.21 6.07
C LYS A 18 2.03 -5.24 5.02
N ARG A 19 0.76 -5.24 4.60
CA ARG A 19 0.30 -6.11 3.51
C ARG A 19 0.90 -5.70 2.16
N ALA A 20 0.90 -4.41 1.85
CA ALA A 20 1.52 -3.89 0.63
C ALA A 20 3.03 -4.19 0.59
N GLU A 21 3.72 -4.10 1.73
CA GLU A 21 5.13 -4.49 1.86
C GLU A 21 5.34 -5.98 1.51
N GLY A 22 4.50 -6.88 2.03
CA GLY A 22 4.56 -8.30 1.68
C GLY A 22 4.35 -8.56 0.19
N GLN A 23 3.43 -7.83 -0.44
CA GLN A 23 3.20 -7.92 -1.89
C GLN A 23 4.41 -7.40 -2.68
N LEU A 24 5.03 -6.30 -2.25
CA LEU A 24 6.25 -5.77 -2.87
C LEU A 24 7.42 -6.76 -2.77
N ARG A 25 7.60 -7.42 -1.62
CA ARG A 25 8.59 -8.51 -1.47
C ARG A 25 8.32 -9.65 -2.45
N GLY A 26 7.04 -10.02 -2.64
CA GLY A 26 6.66 -11.02 -3.65
C GLY A 26 7.00 -10.59 -5.08
N ILE A 27 6.74 -9.33 -5.42
CA ILE A 27 7.07 -8.76 -6.73
C ILE A 27 8.60 -8.75 -6.98
N GLN A 28 9.39 -8.40 -5.96
CA GLN A 28 10.85 -8.47 -6.05
C GLN A 28 11.32 -9.89 -6.37
N ALA A 29 10.81 -10.89 -5.64
CA ALA A 29 11.13 -12.30 -5.90
C ALA A 29 10.69 -12.74 -7.31
N MET A 30 9.53 -12.28 -7.80
CA MET A 30 9.08 -12.56 -9.18
C MET A 30 10.07 -12.02 -10.21
N ILE A 31 10.60 -10.81 -10.01
CA ILE A 31 11.57 -10.19 -10.90
C ILE A 31 12.89 -10.97 -10.86
N GLU A 32 13.38 -11.32 -9.67
CA GLU A 32 14.61 -12.11 -9.49
C GLU A 32 14.52 -13.50 -10.13
N GLN A 33 13.33 -14.09 -10.16
CA GLN A 33 13.04 -15.39 -10.79
C GLN A 33 12.77 -15.29 -12.30
N GLY A 34 12.84 -14.09 -12.90
CA GLY A 34 12.58 -13.89 -14.32
C GLY A 34 11.12 -14.09 -14.74
N ALA A 35 10.17 -13.78 -13.86
CA ALA A 35 8.75 -13.84 -14.20
C ALA A 35 8.38 -12.88 -15.34
N GLU A 36 7.36 -13.23 -16.12
CA GLU A 36 6.91 -12.39 -17.23
C GLU A 36 6.44 -11.00 -16.80
N CYS A 37 6.79 -10.00 -17.62
CA CYS A 37 6.45 -8.60 -17.39
C CYS A 37 4.95 -8.38 -17.18
N GLU A 38 4.09 -9.12 -17.89
CA GLU A 38 2.63 -9.01 -17.71
C GLU A 38 2.21 -9.40 -16.29
N ARG A 39 2.71 -10.54 -15.79
CA ARG A 39 2.41 -11.01 -14.43
C ARG A 39 2.93 -10.04 -13.38
N VAL A 40 4.15 -9.52 -13.56
CA VAL A 40 4.73 -8.50 -12.67
C VAL A 40 3.88 -7.23 -12.67
N THR A 41 3.45 -6.76 -13.85
CA THR A 41 2.62 -5.54 -14.00
C THR A 41 1.25 -5.71 -13.35
N GLN A 42 0.64 -6.89 -13.45
CA GLN A 42 -0.62 -7.21 -12.78
C GLN A 42 -0.48 -7.13 -11.25
N GLN A 43 0.60 -7.70 -10.68
CA GLN A 43 0.86 -7.63 -9.24
C GLN A 43 1.17 -6.19 -8.78
N LEU A 44 1.98 -5.45 -9.53
CA LEU A 44 2.24 -4.03 -9.26
C LEU A 44 0.94 -3.21 -9.27
N SER A 45 0.03 -3.48 -10.20
CA SER A 45 -1.27 -2.80 -10.26
C SER A 45 -2.14 -3.11 -9.04
N ALA A 46 -2.08 -4.34 -8.52
CA ALA A 46 -2.77 -4.72 -7.28
C ALA A 46 -2.20 -3.96 -6.07
N VAL A 47 -0.87 -3.85 -5.97
CA VAL A 47 -0.21 -3.07 -4.90
C VAL A 47 -0.57 -1.59 -5.00
N ARG A 48 -0.53 -1.03 -6.21
CA ARG A 48 -0.92 0.37 -6.45
C ARG A 48 -2.33 0.66 -5.92
N ARG A 49 -3.31 -0.19 -6.23
CA ARG A 49 -4.68 -0.04 -5.71
C ARG A 49 -4.75 -0.12 -4.17
N ALA A 50 -3.95 -0.98 -3.55
CA ALA A 50 -3.88 -1.07 -2.10
C ALA A 50 -3.30 0.21 -1.48
N LEU A 51 -2.26 0.77 -2.10
CA LEU A 51 -1.64 2.03 -1.68
C LEU A 51 -2.55 3.23 -1.90
N ASP A 52 -3.27 3.31 -3.02
CA ASP A 52 -4.24 4.38 -3.30
C ASP A 52 -5.30 4.46 -2.19
N LYS A 53 -5.77 3.31 -1.69
CA LYS A 53 -6.72 3.26 -0.58
C LYS A 53 -6.16 3.84 0.72
N VAL A 54 -4.90 3.56 1.03
CA VAL A 54 -4.21 4.14 2.20
C VAL A 54 -4.00 5.64 2.00
N PHE A 55 -3.59 6.05 0.80
CA PHE A 55 -3.41 7.45 0.42
C PHE A 55 -4.69 8.26 0.65
N PHE A 56 -5.85 7.80 0.17
CA PHE A 56 -7.11 8.52 0.37
C PHE A 56 -7.51 8.65 1.85
N GLN A 57 -7.24 7.63 2.66
CA GLN A 57 -7.50 7.67 4.10
C GLN A 57 -6.64 8.75 4.81
N VAL A 58 -5.37 8.88 4.40
CA VAL A 58 -4.46 9.91 4.93
C VAL A 58 -4.81 11.30 4.38
N LEU A 59 -5.17 11.40 3.10
CA LEU A 59 -5.62 12.65 2.49
C LEU A 59 -6.87 13.20 3.17
N ALA A 60 -7.84 12.33 3.50
CA ALA A 60 -9.02 12.73 4.26
C ALA A 60 -8.63 13.33 5.62
N CYS A 61 -7.63 12.77 6.30
CA CYS A 61 -7.09 13.33 7.55
C CYS A 61 -6.47 14.73 7.36
N ALA A 62 -5.86 15.00 6.20
CA ALA A 62 -5.24 16.29 5.91
C ALA A 62 -6.25 17.39 5.54
N ILE A 63 -7.37 17.01 4.91
CA ILE A 63 -8.42 17.96 4.48
C ILE A 63 -9.40 18.27 5.62
N GLN A 64 -9.64 17.32 6.54
CA GLN A 64 -10.54 17.48 7.68
C GLN A 64 -9.87 18.10 8.93
N ALA A 65 -8.62 18.56 8.80
CA ALA A 65 -7.82 19.10 9.89
C ALA A 65 -7.93 20.61 10.08
#